data_AF-A0A644VQV7-F1
#
_entry.id   AF-A0A644VQV7-F1
#
_cell.length_a   1.000
_cell.length_b   1.000
_cell.length_c   1.000
_cell.angle_alpha   90.00
_cell.angle_beta   90.00
_cell.angle_gamma   90.00
#
_symmetry.space_group_name_H-M   'P 1'
#
loop_
_entity.id
_entity.type
_entity.pdbx_description
1 polymer ?
#
loop_
_entity_poly.entity_id
_entity_poly.type
_entity_poly.pdbx_seq_one_letter_code
_entity_poly.pdbx_strand_id
1 'polypeptide(L)'
;MYSVQYTQRAARSIKKLPRDVQMRILDSIDELAKDPSAHMKRLKGERDVPIFSHRVGEYRVLFTLNNAQLVILVLNVGNRRDIYKEL
;
A
#
# COMPACT_ATOMS: atom_id res chain seq x y z
N MET A 1 5.50 -15.51 2.94
CA MET A 1 4.82 -14.40 3.64
C MET A 1 5.81 -13.26 3.79
N TYR A 2 5.41 -12.06 3.40
CA TYR A 2 6.21 -10.84 3.49
C TYR A 2 6.00 -10.18 4.86
N SER A 3 7.04 -9.53 5.38
CA SER A 3 6.88 -8.59 6.48
C SER A 3 6.31 -7.27 5.95
N VAL A 4 5.49 -6.60 6.76
CA VAL A 4 4.89 -5.32 6.38
C VAL A 4 5.48 -4.21 7.24
N GLN A 5 5.99 -3.18 6.58
CA GLN A 5 6.48 -1.96 7.21
C GLN A 5 5.69 -0.76 6.69
N TYR A 6 5.55 0.26 7.54
CA TYR A 6 4.81 1.47 7.22
C TYR A 6 5.73 2.67 7.32
N THR A 7 5.74 3.51 6.30
CA THR A 7 6.30 4.84 6.43
C THR A 7 5.49 5.66 7.44
N GLN A 8 6.10 6.69 8.02
CA GLN A 8 5.39 7.62 8.91
C GLN A 8 4.18 8.27 8.22
N ARG A 9 4.30 8.52 6.91
CA ARG A 9 3.22 9.03 6.07
C ARG A 9 2.06 8.05 5.99
N ALA A 10 2.32 6.80 5.62
CA ALA A 10 1.29 5.76 5.55
C ALA A 10 0.55 5.61 6.90
N ALA A 11 1.30 5.55 8.01
CA ALA A 11 0.71 5.45 9.33
C ALA A 11 -0.21 6.64 9.65
N ARG A 12 0.19 7.87 9.32
CA ARG A 12 -0.65 9.07 9.49
C ARG A 12 -1.89 9.03 8.59
N SER A 13 -1.74 8.62 7.34
CA SER A 13 -2.87 8.54 6.39
C SER A 13 -3.90 7.52 6.84
N ILE A 14 -3.48 6.33 7.28
CA ILE A 14 -4.38 5.30 7.81
C ILE A 14 -5.12 5.83 9.04
N LYS A 15 -4.40 6.45 10.00
CA LYS A 15 -5.00 6.99 11.23
C LYS A 15 -6.09 8.05 11.00
N LYS A 16 -6.08 8.73 9.85
CA LYS A 16 -7.09 9.74 9.48
C LYS A 16 -8.39 9.15 8.92
N LEU A 17 -8.41 7.85 8.60
CA LEU A 17 -9.57 7.20 8.00
C LEU A 17 -10.61 6.82 9.08
N PRO A 18 -11.88 6.63 8.71
CA PRO A 18 -12.87 6.01 9.59
C PRO A 18 -12.40 4.63 10.08
N ARG A 19 -12.78 4.25 11.31
CA ARG A 19 -12.23 3.05 11.96
C ARG A 19 -12.53 1.76 11.19
N ASP A 20 -13.71 1.64 10.61
CA ASP A 20 -14.11 0.52 9.75
C ASP A 20 -13.27 0.42 8.47
N VAL A 21 -12.85 1.56 7.91
CA VAL A 21 -11.95 1.62 6.76
C VAL A 21 -10.54 1.22 7.16
N GLN A 22 -10.07 1.69 8.33
CA GLN A 22 -8.74 1.30 8.84
C GLN A 22 -8.61 -0.22 8.94
N MET A 23 -9.58 -0.87 9.58
CA MET A 23 -9.60 -2.33 9.75
C MET A 23 -9.56 -3.04 8.40
N ARG A 24 -10.44 -2.66 7.46
CA ARG A 24 -10.47 -3.24 6.11
C ARG A 24 -9.14 -3.10 5.37
N ILE A 25 -8.44 -1.97 5.55
CA ILE A 25 -7.15 -1.74 4.90
C ILE A 25 -6.06 -2.59 5.53
N LEU A 26 -6.01 -2.68 6.85
CA LEU A 26 -5.02 -3.51 7.55
C LEU A 26 -5.21 -4.99 7.20
N ASP A 27 -6.44 -5.50 7.26
CA ASP A 27 -6.76 -6.88 6.88
C ASP A 27 -6.35 -7.17 5.42
N SER A 28 -6.64 -6.24 4.51
CA SER A 28 -6.27 -6.37 3.11
C SER A 28 -4.76 -6.31 2.86
N ILE A 29 -4.00 -5.59 3.70
CA ILE A 29 -2.54 -5.57 3.66
C ILE A 29 -1.95 -6.88 4.19
N ASP A 30 -2.56 -7.46 5.22
CA ASP A 30 -2.15 -8.76 5.75
C ASP A 30 -2.38 -9.88 4.73
N GLU A 31 -3.49 -9.85 3.98
CA GLU A 31 -3.70 -10.76 2.85
C GLU A 31 -2.71 -10.49 1.69
N LEU A 32 -2.46 -9.22 1.36
CA LEU A 32 -1.45 -8.83 0.37
C LEU A 32 -0.06 -9.37 0.74
N ALA A 33 0.29 -9.42 2.03
CA ALA A 33 1.58 -9.93 2.49
C ALA A 33 1.75 -11.44 2.29
N LYS A 34 0.66 -12.20 2.16
CA LYS A 34 0.71 -13.65 1.89
C LYS A 34 1.06 -13.92 0.44
N ASP A 35 0.41 -13.21 -0.49
CA ASP A 35 0.68 -13.27 -1.93
C ASP A 35 0.58 -11.88 -2.58
N PRO A 36 1.70 -11.13 -2.63
CA PRO A 36 1.69 -9.79 -3.21
C PRO A 36 1.44 -9.80 -4.73
N SER A 37 1.80 -10.90 -5.39
CA SER A 37 1.81 -11.00 -6.85
C SER A 37 0.40 -10.99 -7.45
N ALA A 38 -0.57 -11.59 -6.75
CA ALA A 38 -1.98 -11.62 -7.14
C ALA A 38 -2.69 -10.28 -6.98
N HIS A 39 -2.11 -9.36 -6.21
CA HIS A 39 -2.82 -8.19 -5.68
C HIS A 39 -2.15 -6.85 -5.99
N MET A 40 -1.05 -6.86 -6.76
CA MET A 40 -0.27 -5.68 -7.10
C MET A 40 -0.52 -5.18 -8.52
N LYS A 41 -0.72 -3.86 -8.67
CA LYS A 41 -0.66 -3.18 -9.97
C LYS A 41 0.52 -2.22 -9.99
N ARG A 42 1.51 -2.46 -10.86
CA ARG A 42 2.64 -1.53 -11.04
C ARG A 42 2.14 -0.18 -11.58
N LEU A 43 2.56 0.90 -10.94
CA LEU A 43 2.32 2.25 -11.43
C LEU A 43 3.31 2.58 -12.55
N LYS A 44 2.82 3.29 -13.56
CA LYS A 44 3.67 3.82 -14.64
C LYS A 44 4.46 5.03 -14.12
N GLY A 45 5.66 5.20 -14.64
CA GLY A 45 6.59 6.28 -14.29
C GLY A 45 8.02 5.78 -14.22
N GLU A 46 8.97 6.64 -14.58
CA GLU A 46 10.40 6.38 -14.38
C GLU A 46 10.73 6.65 -12.92
N ARG A 47 11.05 5.57 -12.19
CA ARG A 47 11.44 5.62 -10.78
C ARG A 47 12.50 4.55 -10.55
N ASP A 48 13.51 4.86 -9.74
CA ASP A 48 14.54 3.91 -9.35
C ASP A 48 13.95 2.69 -8.63
N VAL A 49 12.89 2.93 -7.84
CA VAL A 49 12.16 1.88 -7.11
C VAL A 49 10.74 1.76 -7.67
N PRO A 50 10.32 0.56 -8.12
CA PRO A 50 8.95 0.30 -8.57
C PRO A 50 7.94 0.55 -7.44
N ILE A 51 6.87 1.28 -7.76
CA ILE A 51 5.72 1.47 -6.86
C ILE A 51 4.51 0.73 -7.41
N PHE A 52 3.81 0.06 -6.50
CA PHE A 52 2.62 -0.71 -6.78
C PHE A 52 1.41 -0.10 -6.07
N SER A 53 0.23 -0.34 -6.63
CA SER A 53 -1.04 -0.01 -6.03
C SER A 53 -1.86 -1.28 -5.80
N HIS A 54 -2.38 -1.42 -4.59
CA HIS A 54 -3.38 -2.40 -4.21
C HIS A 54 -4.72 -1.69 -3.93
N ARG A 55 -5.83 -2.24 -4.42
CA ARG A 55 -7.17 -1.63 -4.30
C ARG A 55 -7.93 -2.25 -3.14
N VAL A 56 -8.44 -1.39 -2.24
CA VAL A 56 -9.30 -1.77 -1.12
C VAL A 56 -10.58 -0.94 -1.19
N GLY A 57 -11.59 -1.45 -1.90
CA GLY A 57 -12.80 -0.68 -2.23
C GLY A 57 -12.46 0.61 -3.00
N GLU A 58 -12.78 1.76 -2.38
CA GLU A 58 -12.51 3.10 -2.93
C GLU A 58 -11.12 3.66 -2.55
N TYR A 59 -10.40 2.96 -1.67
CA TYR A 59 -9.06 3.31 -1.24
C TYR A 59 -7.99 2.56 -2.04
N ARG A 60 -6.79 3.13 -2.04
CA ARG A 60 -5.59 2.52 -2.59
C ARG A 60 -4.51 2.50 -1.54
N VAL A 61 -3.79 1.39 -1.49
CA VAL A 61 -2.55 1.24 -0.75
C VAL A 61 -1.42 1.33 -1.78
N LEU A 62 -0.54 2.30 -1.59
CA LEU A 62 0.70 2.42 -2.35
C LEU A 62 1.83 1.77 -1.58
N PHE A 63 2.59 0.93 -2.25
CA PHE A 63 3.69 0.23 -1.62
C PHE A 63 4.82 -0.06 -2.60
N THR A 64 5.99 -0.34 -2.07
CA THR A 64 7.09 -0.98 -2.79
C THR A 64 7.39 -2.33 -2.13
N LEU A 65 8.10 -3.18 -2.87
CA LEU A 65 8.39 -4.54 -2.46
C LEU A 65 9.88 -4.82 -2.64
N ASN A 66 10.51 -5.30 -1.57
CA ASN A 66 11.86 -5.83 -1.60
C ASN A 66 11.81 -7.35 -1.58
N ASN A 67 11.95 -7.97 -2.75
CA ASN A 67 11.93 -9.44 -2.90
C ASN A 67 13.10 -10.12 -2.17
N ALA A 68 14.27 -9.47 -2.10
CA ALA A 68 15.44 -10.05 -1.45
C ALA A 68 15.27 -10.16 0.07
N GLN A 69 14.52 -9.24 0.67
CA GLN A 69 14.27 -9.20 2.12
C GLN A 69 12.86 -9.65 2.51
N LEU A 70 12.01 -9.99 1.54
CA LEU A 70 10.59 -10.29 1.75
C LEU A 70 9.87 -9.18 2.55
N VAL A 71 10.06 -7.92 2.16
CA VAL A 71 9.43 -6.75 2.81
C VAL A 71 8.48 -6.04 1.86
N ILE A 72 7.26 -5.76 2.33
CA ILE A 72 6.35 -4.76 1.77
C ILE A 72 6.52 -3.47 2.57
N LEU A 73 6.89 -2.39 1.89
CA LEU A 73 6.92 -1.06 2.49
C LEU A 73 5.73 -0.25 2.00
N VAL A 74 4.76 -0.01 2.89
CA VAL A 74 3.58 0.81 2.63
C VAL A 74 3.97 2.29 2.66
N LEU A 75 3.83 2.94 1.51
CA LEU A 75 4.23 4.32 1.27
C LEU A 75 3.10 5.30 1.60
N ASN A 76 1.87 4.98 1.21
CA ASN A 76 0.71 5.83 1.49
C ASN A 76 -0.62 5.07 1.33
N VAL A 77 -1.69 5.61 1.92
CA VAL A 77 -3.06 5.10 1.81
C VAL A 77 -4.01 6.27 1.60
N GLY A 78 -5.03 6.11 0.75
CA GLY A 78 -5.91 7.22 0.39
C GLY A 78 -6.88 6.89 -0.75
N ASN A 79 -7.81 7.81 -1.00
CA ASN A 79 -8.81 7.68 -2.06
C ASN A 79 -8.15 7.82 -3.44
N ARG A 80 -8.76 7.25 -4.48
CA ARG A 80 -8.32 7.33 -5.88
C ARG A 80 -7.87 8.72 -6.33
N ARG A 81 -8.61 9.76 -5.92
CA ARG A 81 -8.41 11.13 -6.41
C ARG A 81 -7.15 11.78 -5.83
N ASP A 82 -6.75 11.41 -4.62
CA ASP A 82 -5.71 12.13 -3.88
C ASP A 82 -4.40 11.34 -3.76
N ILE A 83 -4.47 10.02 -3.84
CA ILE A 83 -3.32 9.13 -3.62
C ILE A 83 -2.15 9.37 -4.60
N TYR A 84 -2.45 9.86 -5.81
CA TYR A 84 -1.44 10.08 -6.87
C TYR A 84 -0.92 11.52 -6.96
N LYS A 85 -1.47 12.46 -6.18
CA LYS A 85 -1.12 13.89 -6.33
C LYS A 85 0.31 14.23 -5.87
N GLU A 86 0.96 13.32 -5.14
CA GLU A 86 2.27 13.53 -4.55
C GLU A 86 3.26 12.42 -4.94
N LEU A 87 3.02 11.79 -6.09
CA LEU A 87 3.77 10.64 -6.60
C LEU A 87 4.61 11.01 -7.83
#